data_AF-B8E1K3-F1
#
_entry.id   AF-B8E1K3-F1
#
_cell.length_a   1.000
_cell.length_b   1.000
_cell.length_c   1.000
_cell.angle_alpha   90.00
_cell.angle_beta   90.00
_cell.angle_gamma   90.00
#
_symmetry.space_group_name_H-M   'P 1'
#
loop_
_entity.id
_entity.type
_entity.pdbx_description
1 polymer ?
#
loop_
_entity_poly.entity_id
_entity_poly.type
_entity_poly.pdbx_seq_one_letter_code
_entity_poly.pdbx_strand_id
1 'polypeptide(L)'
;MSGEFHYNIELYPEDSKKLLLLELEVPEGIKEIIIKATLEPEYLSHEESKRLIKEAIKTYISQGFDPLDIKQVPNDILEKIIRGFSPLKNVVNIRVLDAEGNFRGTGDQRFTKGIPIKIGVCDSTVGCVSGEIKAGIWKLILEIKQILKKCILNIVVYLHREEITKVKDIILSYNPVVREPYDKSGWVKGDVHLHSYHSDGELSIEELIKFSIKRGLDFIFLTDHNKISGFHTIEWEFYPIYGGIEFTTFWGHFLGLGIKEYIPWDLANPEVGIRKLSERVRSQGGVFCVAHPYTISAPVCPGCRCELYLDYNFVDAMEVWTGSFEMRRFEITEALKKWRELLKNGYRITALGGSDMHKIEDIKEDVPLVYAYVEDLSEESILKAIREGRVYITTGPQVEFYINGHSIGENVDFKEDLILKYSCEKESELKIIYNGDEYIKIPGTKKGAFHLKLKDPGYVYLEFWEGKKLIAFTNPIYLA
;
A
#
# COMPACT_ATOMS: atom_id res chain seq x y z
N MET A 1 2.56 -17.42 36.27
CA MET A 1 3.17 -16.12 35.91
C MET A 1 4.59 -16.11 36.47
N SER A 2 5.59 -15.79 35.66
CA SER A 2 7.02 -15.83 36.03
C SER A 2 7.70 -14.48 36.05
N GLY A 3 7.04 -13.43 35.55
CA GLY A 3 7.49 -12.04 35.64
C GLY A 3 6.40 -11.08 35.15
N GLU A 4 6.40 -9.86 35.69
CA GLU A 4 5.53 -8.75 35.31
C GLU A 4 6.39 -7.47 35.24
N PHE A 5 6.27 -6.72 34.15
CA PHE A 5 7.05 -5.51 33.89
C PHE A 5 6.11 -4.36 33.56
N HIS A 6 6.37 -3.18 34.14
CA HIS A 6 5.58 -1.98 33.92
C HIS A 6 6.44 -0.87 33.33
N TYR A 7 5.92 -0.22 32.29
CA TYR A 7 6.51 0.97 31.69
C TYR A 7 5.47 2.08 31.70
N ASN A 8 5.82 3.24 32.24
CA ASN A 8 5.01 4.44 32.21
C ASN A 8 5.82 5.53 31.49
N ILE A 9 5.35 5.94 30.32
CA ILE A 9 6.11 6.79 29.40
C ILE A 9 5.27 8.02 29.11
N GLU A 10 5.80 9.20 29.45
CA GLU A 10 5.22 10.47 29.02
C GLU A 10 5.68 10.77 27.59
N LEU A 11 4.73 11.06 26.71
CA LEU A 11 4.98 11.40 25.30
C LEU A 11 4.50 12.81 25.02
N TYR A 12 5.32 13.56 24.30
CA TYR A 12 5.08 14.94 23.91
C TYR A 12 5.04 15.08 22.38
N PRO A 13 4.46 16.17 21.83
CA PRO A 13 4.40 16.35 20.38
C PRO A 13 5.73 16.21 19.64
N GLU A 14 6.83 16.66 20.25
CA GLU A 14 8.20 16.52 19.77
C GLU A 14 8.69 15.07 19.68
N ASP A 15 7.98 14.10 20.26
CA ASP A 15 8.29 12.67 20.16
C ASP A 15 7.71 12.00 18.92
N SER A 16 6.91 12.72 18.14
CA SER A 16 6.42 12.25 16.84
C SER A 16 7.57 11.87 15.91
N LYS A 17 7.36 10.81 15.13
CA LYS A 17 8.30 10.23 14.18
C LYS A 17 9.60 9.74 14.83
N LYS A 18 9.50 9.15 16.02
CA LYS A 18 10.63 8.52 16.73
C LYS A 18 10.39 7.04 17.00
N LEU A 19 11.50 6.31 17.08
CA LEU A 19 11.53 4.95 17.63
C LEU A 19 12.08 5.03 19.06
N LEU A 20 11.36 4.46 20.02
CA LEU A 20 11.84 4.30 21.40
C LEU A 20 12.03 2.82 21.70
N LEU A 21 13.25 2.43 22.05
CA LEU A 21 13.56 1.04 22.39
C LEU A 21 13.39 0.78 23.88
N LEU A 22 12.63 -0.26 24.22
CA LEU A 22 12.60 -0.86 25.55
C LEU A 22 13.19 -2.27 25.45
N GLU A 23 14.07 -2.62 26.38
CA GLU A 23 14.66 -3.95 26.48
C GLU A 23 13.89 -4.78 27.51
N LEU A 24 13.58 -6.02 27.15
CA LEU A 24 12.86 -6.97 27.99
C LEU A 24 13.73 -8.22 28.18
N GLU A 25 14.15 -8.48 29.41
CA GLU A 25 14.84 -9.72 29.74
C GLU A 25 13.82 -10.87 29.84
N VAL A 26 13.96 -11.85 28.94
CA VAL A 26 13.12 -13.06 28.90
C VAL A 26 13.93 -14.24 29.44
N PRO A 27 13.57 -14.81 30.61
CA PRO A 27 14.25 -15.97 31.18
C PRO A 27 14.02 -17.26 30.39
N GLU A 28 14.79 -18.30 30.69
CA GLU A 28 14.52 -19.65 30.17
C GLU A 28 13.17 -20.21 30.64
N GLY A 29 12.54 -20.99 29.75
CA GLY A 29 11.30 -21.72 30.04
C GLY A 29 10.02 -20.88 29.95
N ILE A 30 10.09 -19.64 29.46
CA ILE A 30 8.90 -18.88 29.06
C ILE A 30 8.27 -19.54 27.83
N LYS A 31 6.94 -19.59 27.81
CA LYS A 31 6.15 -20.10 26.68
C LYS A 31 5.16 -19.08 26.13
N GLU A 32 4.90 -18.01 26.86
CA GLU A 32 3.93 -16.99 26.47
C GLU A 32 4.36 -15.62 27.00
N ILE A 33 4.31 -14.61 26.12
CA ILE A 33 4.51 -13.20 26.43
C ILE A 33 3.21 -12.46 26.10
N ILE A 34 2.67 -11.75 27.09
CA ILE A 34 1.47 -10.92 26.92
C ILE A 34 1.84 -9.45 27.09
N ILE A 35 1.54 -8.62 26.10
CA ILE A 35 1.74 -7.18 26.14
C ILE A 35 0.39 -6.49 26.13
N LYS A 36 0.16 -5.60 27.09
CA LYS A 36 -1.01 -4.72 27.13
C LYS A 36 -0.54 -3.28 27.23
N ALA A 37 -1.17 -2.36 26.50
CA ALA A 37 -0.90 -0.95 26.70
C ALA A 37 -2.17 -0.10 26.64
N THR A 38 -2.13 1.05 27.29
CA THR A 38 -3.16 2.09 27.19
C THR A 38 -2.49 3.44 26.97
N LEU A 39 -3.11 4.26 26.12
CA LEU A 39 -2.63 5.61 25.81
C LEU A 39 -3.66 6.65 26.27
N GLU A 40 -3.27 7.55 27.16
CA GLU A 40 -4.19 8.51 27.76
C GLU A 40 -3.66 9.97 27.67
N PRO A 41 -4.37 10.88 26.98
CA PRO A 41 -5.49 10.62 26.07
C PRO A 41 -5.02 10.01 24.73
N GLU A 42 -5.79 9.09 24.18
CA GLU A 42 -5.62 8.58 22.82
C GLU A 42 -6.13 9.59 21.77
N TYR A 43 -7.24 10.26 22.06
CA TYR A 43 -7.92 11.16 21.13
C TYR A 43 -7.85 12.62 21.57
N LEU A 44 -7.86 13.51 20.58
CA LEU A 44 -8.14 14.93 20.76
C LEU A 44 -9.66 15.15 20.84
N SER A 45 -10.06 16.29 21.39
CA SER A 45 -11.43 16.79 21.22
C SER A 45 -11.67 17.21 19.76
N HIS A 46 -12.95 17.34 19.39
CA HIS A 46 -13.34 17.87 18.08
C HIS A 46 -12.76 19.27 17.82
N GLU A 47 -12.81 20.16 18.82
CA GLU A 47 -12.30 21.53 18.69
C GLU A 47 -10.78 21.58 18.51
N GLU A 48 -10.02 20.75 19.25
CA GLU A 48 -8.58 20.60 19.05
C GLU A 48 -8.26 20.06 17.64
N SER A 49 -9.07 19.12 17.14
CA SER A 49 -8.89 18.47 15.84
C SER A 49 -9.20 19.39 14.67
N LYS A 50 -10.23 20.23 14.79
CA LYS A 50 -10.82 21.02 13.70
C LYS A 50 -9.80 21.88 12.95
N ARG A 51 -8.96 22.63 13.68
CA ARG A 51 -7.94 23.50 13.09
C ARG A 51 -6.91 22.70 12.30
N LEU A 52 -6.46 21.58 12.87
CA LEU A 52 -5.43 20.72 12.30
C LEU A 52 -5.91 20.02 11.02
N ILE A 53 -7.14 19.48 11.04
CA ILE A 53 -7.77 18.85 9.88
C ILE A 53 -7.95 19.86 8.75
N LYS A 54 -8.39 21.10 9.07
CA LYS A 54 -8.59 22.14 8.07
C LYS A 54 -7.31 22.50 7.30
N GLU A 55 -6.16 22.59 7.97
CA GLU A 55 -4.87 22.84 7.31
C GLU A 55 -4.42 21.65 6.44
N ALA A 56 -4.66 20.41 6.89
CA ALA A 56 -4.36 19.22 6.09
C ALA A 56 -5.22 19.18 4.80
N ILE A 57 -6.53 19.45 4.92
CA ILE A 57 -7.44 19.53 3.76
C ILE A 57 -6.99 20.62 2.78
N LYS A 58 -6.63 21.80 3.29
CA LYS A 58 -6.18 22.92 2.46
C LYS A 58 -4.99 22.52 1.58
N THR A 59 -4.01 21.82 2.16
CA THR A 59 -2.86 21.32 1.41
C THR A 59 -3.30 20.27 0.39
N TYR A 60 -4.14 19.32 0.82
CA TYR A 60 -4.59 18.21 -0.01
C TYR A 60 -5.33 18.65 -1.29
N ILE A 61 -6.31 19.56 -1.17
CA ILE A 61 -7.15 19.99 -2.30
C ILE A 61 -6.45 21.00 -3.24
N SER A 62 -5.29 21.53 -2.83
CA SER A 62 -4.49 22.43 -3.67
C SER A 62 -3.63 21.71 -4.72
N GLN A 63 -3.72 20.38 -4.77
CA GLN A 63 -2.97 19.51 -5.67
C GLN A 63 -3.78 19.15 -6.92
N GLY A 64 -3.15 18.47 -7.87
CA GLY A 64 -3.84 17.83 -8.98
C GLY A 64 -4.15 18.75 -10.15
N PHE A 65 -4.85 18.25 -11.17
CA PHE A 65 -5.12 19.02 -12.40
C PHE A 65 -6.10 20.18 -12.20
N ASP A 66 -7.00 20.06 -11.22
CA ASP A 66 -8.03 21.05 -10.89
C ASP A 66 -7.87 21.49 -9.41
N PRO A 67 -6.80 22.22 -9.05
CA PRO A 67 -6.56 22.60 -7.66
C PRO A 67 -7.65 23.55 -7.15
N LEU A 68 -8.08 23.37 -5.91
CA LEU A 68 -9.10 24.19 -5.25
C LEU A 68 -8.50 25.06 -4.14
N ASP A 69 -9.00 26.28 -4.02
CA ASP A 69 -8.80 27.08 -2.80
C ASP A 69 -9.86 26.65 -1.77
N ILE A 70 -9.43 26.32 -0.55
CA ILE A 70 -10.33 25.96 0.55
C ILE A 70 -11.40 27.03 0.82
N LYS A 71 -11.15 28.30 0.49
CA LYS A 71 -12.14 29.39 0.60
C LYS A 71 -13.33 29.23 -0.34
N GLN A 72 -13.19 28.42 -1.39
CA GLN A 72 -14.25 28.12 -2.36
C GLN A 72 -15.13 26.94 -1.91
N VAL A 73 -14.70 26.18 -0.90
CA VAL A 73 -15.46 25.05 -0.35
C VAL A 73 -16.55 25.59 0.59
N PRO A 74 -17.84 25.31 0.35
CA PRO A 74 -18.92 25.71 1.25
C PRO A 74 -18.69 25.24 2.68
N ASN A 75 -18.96 26.11 3.67
CA ASN A 75 -18.66 25.85 5.07
C ASN A 75 -19.36 24.59 5.61
N ASP A 76 -20.58 24.30 5.18
CA ASP A 76 -21.33 23.11 5.58
C ASP A 76 -20.71 21.82 5.03
N ILE A 77 -20.17 21.86 3.81
CA ILE A 77 -19.42 20.76 3.20
C ILE A 77 -18.09 20.57 3.94
N LEU A 78 -17.35 21.67 4.17
CA LEU A 78 -16.08 21.62 4.88
C LEU A 78 -16.25 21.05 6.30
N GLU A 79 -17.30 21.45 7.01
CA GLU A 79 -17.62 20.92 8.34
C GLU A 79 -17.95 19.43 8.30
N LYS A 80 -18.68 18.94 7.28
CA LYS A 80 -18.92 17.49 7.09
C LYS A 80 -17.62 16.72 6.87
N ILE A 81 -16.71 17.25 6.05
CA ILE A 81 -15.40 16.63 5.80
C ILE A 81 -14.57 16.60 7.09
N ILE A 82 -14.52 17.71 7.83
CA ILE A 82 -13.81 17.79 9.11
C ILE A 82 -14.34 16.76 10.10
N ARG A 83 -15.67 16.61 10.19
CA ARG A 83 -16.30 15.60 11.05
C ARG A 83 -15.93 14.17 10.64
N GLY A 84 -15.73 13.92 9.34
CA GLY A 84 -15.28 12.61 8.85
C GLY A 84 -13.87 12.22 9.32
N PHE A 85 -13.00 13.20 9.58
CA PHE A 85 -11.63 12.96 10.08
C PHE A 85 -11.46 13.19 11.59
N SER A 86 -12.50 13.65 12.28
CA SER A 86 -12.46 13.97 13.70
C SER A 86 -13.07 12.84 14.54
N PRO A 87 -12.56 12.60 15.76
CA PRO A 87 -11.38 13.21 16.37
C PRO A 87 -10.06 12.68 15.80
N LEU A 88 -9.06 13.54 15.77
CA LEU A 88 -7.67 13.12 15.54
C LEU A 88 -7.16 12.34 16.76
N LYS A 89 -6.20 11.45 16.52
CA LYS A 89 -5.59 10.62 17.58
C LYS A 89 -4.07 10.76 17.65
N ASN A 90 -3.56 10.56 18.86
CA ASN A 90 -2.19 10.15 19.08
C ASN A 90 -2.03 8.71 18.54
N VAL A 91 -0.94 8.45 17.83
CA VAL A 91 -0.68 7.17 17.17
C VAL A 91 0.66 6.66 17.64
N VAL A 92 0.61 5.61 18.44
CA VAL A 92 1.78 4.85 18.89
C VAL A 92 1.51 3.39 18.60
N ASN A 93 2.51 2.71 18.06
CA ASN A 93 2.48 1.27 17.86
C ASN A 93 3.70 0.63 18.54
N ILE A 94 3.77 -0.69 18.56
CA ILE A 94 4.90 -1.46 19.05
C ILE A 94 5.32 -2.48 17.99
N ARG A 95 6.63 -2.70 17.86
CA ARG A 95 7.23 -3.80 17.12
C ARG A 95 8.09 -4.62 18.07
N VAL A 96 7.91 -5.93 18.07
CA VAL A 96 8.60 -6.86 18.98
C VAL A 96 9.60 -7.69 18.19
N LEU A 97 10.87 -7.65 18.61
CA LEU A 97 11.91 -8.54 18.12
C LEU A 97 12.38 -9.46 19.25
N ASP A 98 12.64 -10.74 18.93
CA ASP A 98 13.23 -11.67 19.89
C ASP A 98 14.71 -11.40 20.14
N ALA A 99 15.31 -12.23 21.00
CA ALA A 99 16.72 -12.14 21.38
C ALA A 99 17.71 -12.31 20.20
N GLU A 100 17.27 -12.87 19.08
CA GLU A 100 18.07 -13.03 17.87
C GLU A 100 17.77 -11.95 16.82
N GLY A 101 16.80 -11.06 17.10
CA GLY A 101 16.38 -9.99 16.20
C GLY A 101 15.29 -10.40 15.21
N ASN A 102 14.68 -11.58 15.36
CA ASN A 102 13.57 -11.98 14.50
C ASN A 102 12.30 -11.23 14.89
N PHE A 103 11.49 -10.85 13.90
CA PHE A 103 10.19 -10.23 14.14
C PHE A 103 9.23 -11.22 14.81
N ARG A 104 8.58 -10.79 15.89
CA ARG A 104 7.61 -11.60 16.66
C ARG A 104 6.22 -11.02 16.71
N GLY A 105 6.05 -9.73 16.47
CA GLY A 105 4.72 -9.14 16.44
C GLY A 105 4.70 -7.62 16.46
N THR A 106 3.48 -7.11 16.33
CA THR A 106 3.15 -5.68 16.43
C THR A 106 1.81 -5.52 17.13
N GLY A 107 1.50 -4.30 17.54
CA GLY A 107 0.28 -4.00 18.27
C GLY A 107 -0.83 -3.34 17.47
N ASP A 108 -0.60 -2.75 16.31
CA ASP A 108 -1.61 -2.17 15.39
C ASP A 108 -2.80 -1.45 16.09
N GLN A 109 -4.03 -1.73 15.64
CA GLN A 109 -5.25 -1.14 16.18
C GLN A 109 -5.59 -1.56 17.62
N ARG A 110 -4.82 -2.47 18.25
CA ARG A 110 -5.10 -3.02 19.59
C ARG A 110 -4.17 -2.45 20.67
N PHE A 111 -2.96 -2.03 20.30
CA PHE A 111 -1.89 -1.70 21.25
C PHE A 111 -2.32 -0.71 22.33
N THR A 112 -2.91 0.42 21.91
CA THR A 112 -3.27 1.54 22.77
C THR A 112 -4.63 1.38 23.46
N LYS A 113 -5.37 0.30 23.18
CA LYS A 113 -6.75 0.07 23.64
C LYS A 113 -6.86 -0.87 24.85
N GLY A 114 -5.74 -1.29 25.43
CA GLY A 114 -5.70 -2.27 26.53
C GLY A 114 -6.02 -3.70 26.10
N ILE A 115 -6.16 -3.95 24.80
CA ILE A 115 -6.41 -5.28 24.25
C ILE A 115 -5.09 -6.05 24.23
N PRO A 116 -5.00 -7.26 24.81
CA PRO A 116 -3.75 -7.99 24.90
C PRO A 116 -3.20 -8.43 23.55
N ILE A 117 -1.89 -8.30 23.38
CA ILE A 117 -1.09 -8.92 22.32
C ILE A 117 -0.42 -10.15 22.91
N LYS A 118 -0.70 -11.33 22.35
CA LYS A 118 -0.08 -12.60 22.76
C LYS A 118 0.97 -13.02 21.74
N ILE A 119 2.15 -13.38 22.24
CA ILE A 119 3.20 -14.09 21.50
C ILE A 119 3.45 -15.40 22.23
N GLY A 120 3.08 -16.51 21.60
CA GLY A 120 3.22 -17.86 22.15
C GLY A 120 4.10 -18.77 21.30
N VAL A 121 4.36 -19.96 21.85
CA VAL A 121 4.98 -21.09 21.16
C VAL A 121 4.03 -21.69 20.12
N CYS A 122 2.78 -21.97 20.47
CA CYS A 122 1.80 -22.61 19.61
C CYS A 122 0.91 -21.57 18.93
N ASP A 123 0.38 -20.61 19.70
CA ASP A 123 -0.55 -19.61 19.21
C ASP A 123 -0.18 -18.18 19.60
N SER A 124 -0.45 -17.25 18.69
CA SER A 124 -0.18 -15.83 18.86
C SER A 124 -1.36 -15.02 18.33
N THR A 125 -1.47 -13.79 18.80
CA THR A 125 -2.41 -12.80 18.27
C THR A 125 -2.20 -12.65 16.76
N VAL A 126 -3.29 -12.50 16.01
CA VAL A 126 -3.25 -12.22 14.56
C VAL A 126 -2.31 -11.03 14.29
N GLY A 127 -1.40 -11.20 13.33
CA GLY A 127 -0.32 -10.23 13.05
C GLY A 127 1.01 -10.51 13.76
N CYS A 128 1.02 -11.44 14.73
CA CYS A 128 2.22 -11.91 15.43
C CYS A 128 2.66 -13.30 14.94
N VAL A 129 3.90 -13.67 15.26
CA VAL A 129 4.53 -14.92 14.82
C VAL A 129 4.75 -15.85 16.02
N SER A 130 4.08 -17.01 15.98
CA SER A 130 4.27 -18.10 16.94
C SER A 130 5.60 -18.81 16.73
N GLY A 131 6.13 -19.39 17.81
CA GLY A 131 7.34 -20.19 17.77
C GLY A 131 8.08 -20.15 19.11
N GLU A 132 9.16 -20.91 19.21
CA GLU A 132 9.99 -21.00 20.42
C GLU A 132 10.26 -19.60 21.03
N ILE A 133 10.04 -19.46 22.33
CA ILE A 133 10.34 -18.22 23.06
C ILE A 133 11.76 -18.34 23.61
N LYS A 134 12.71 -17.81 22.84
CA LYS A 134 14.14 -17.86 23.19
C LYS A 134 14.43 -16.94 24.37
N ALA A 135 15.21 -17.45 25.32
CA ALA A 135 15.70 -16.64 26.42
C ALA A 135 16.69 -15.57 25.91
N GLY A 136 16.77 -14.44 26.61
CA GLY A 136 17.66 -13.33 26.28
C GLY A 136 16.94 -11.98 26.25
N ILE A 137 17.59 -10.98 25.64
CA ILE A 137 17.09 -9.61 25.61
C ILE A 137 16.22 -9.42 24.37
N TRP A 138 14.92 -9.34 24.59
CA TRP A 138 13.94 -8.99 23.57
C TRP A 138 13.84 -7.47 23.43
N LYS A 139 13.51 -7.01 22.22
CA LYS A 139 13.39 -5.58 21.91
C LYS A 139 11.93 -5.23 21.65
N LEU A 140 11.39 -4.36 22.50
CA LEU A 140 10.08 -3.75 22.34
C LEU A 140 10.30 -2.35 21.78
N ILE A 141 10.15 -2.19 20.47
CA ILE A 141 10.39 -0.93 19.77
C ILE A 141 9.05 -0.20 19.65
N LEU A 142 8.90 0.92 20.35
CA LEU A 142 7.74 1.78 20.22
C LEU A 142 7.90 2.66 18.97
N GLU A 143 6.90 2.60 18.12
CA GLU A 143 6.79 3.36 16.88
C GLU A 143 5.88 4.57 17.13
N ILE A 144 6.49 5.69 17.51
CA ILE A 144 5.77 6.91 17.89
C ILE A 144 5.45 7.69 16.61
N LYS A 145 4.37 7.31 15.92
CA LYS A 145 4.02 7.88 14.60
C LYS A 145 3.56 9.33 14.73
N GLN A 146 2.72 9.64 15.72
CA GLN A 146 2.16 10.97 15.91
C GLN A 146 1.74 11.23 17.36
N ILE A 147 2.18 12.34 17.94
CA ILE A 147 1.68 12.89 19.20
C ILE A 147 1.23 14.33 18.94
N LEU A 148 -0.04 14.61 19.19
CA LEU A 148 -0.67 15.92 18.96
C LEU A 148 -0.83 16.71 20.27
N LYS A 149 -0.85 16.01 21.41
CA LYS A 149 -0.90 16.57 22.76
C LYS A 149 -0.24 15.60 23.73
N LYS A 150 0.26 16.12 24.86
CA LYS A 150 0.84 15.29 25.93
C LYS A 150 -0.09 14.12 26.24
N CYS A 151 0.47 12.92 26.27
CA CYS A 151 -0.21 11.71 26.70
C CYS A 151 0.74 10.80 27.49
N ILE A 152 0.16 9.83 28.17
CA ILE A 152 0.87 8.83 28.97
C ILE A 152 0.58 7.48 28.35
N LEU A 153 1.64 6.77 27.95
CA LEU A 153 1.58 5.38 27.51
C LEU A 153 1.94 4.49 28.69
N ASN A 154 0.99 3.68 29.13
CA ASN A 154 1.20 2.64 30.14
C ASN A 154 1.31 1.29 29.44
N ILE A 155 2.41 0.57 29.65
CA ILE A 155 2.62 -0.78 29.10
C ILE A 155 2.82 -1.74 30.26
N VAL A 156 2.15 -2.89 30.19
CA VAL A 156 2.36 -4.01 31.09
C VAL A 156 2.71 -5.25 30.27
N VAL A 157 3.81 -5.91 30.62
CA VAL A 157 4.27 -7.14 29.99
C VAL A 157 4.25 -8.28 31.00
N TYR A 158 3.60 -9.37 30.65
CA TYR A 158 3.54 -10.59 31.46
C TYR A 158 4.31 -11.72 30.78
N LEU A 159 5.12 -12.42 31.57
CA LEU A 159 5.81 -13.63 31.13
C LEU A 159 5.19 -14.85 31.81
N HIS A 160 4.87 -15.88 31.03
CA HIS A 160 4.28 -17.12 31.52
C HIS A 160 5.10 -18.34 31.07
N ARG A 161 5.26 -19.32 31.97
CA ARG A 161 5.92 -20.61 31.69
C ARG A 161 4.99 -21.65 31.04
N GLU A 162 3.73 -21.28 30.86
CA GLU A 162 2.67 -22.07 30.25
C GLU A 162 1.82 -21.15 29.38
N GLU A 163 1.29 -21.66 28.27
CA GLU A 163 0.31 -20.94 27.45
C GLU A 163 -1.08 -21.08 28.08
N ILE A 164 -1.50 -20.01 28.76
CA ILE A 164 -2.76 -20.01 29.53
C ILE A 164 -3.72 -18.92 29.04
N THR A 165 -3.21 -17.91 28.34
CA THR A 165 -4.01 -16.77 27.93
C THR A 165 -4.74 -17.09 26.63
N LYS A 166 -6.08 -17.03 26.68
CA LYS A 166 -6.92 -17.08 25.49
C LYS A 166 -7.16 -15.66 25.00
N VAL A 167 -6.62 -15.32 23.84
CA VAL A 167 -6.97 -14.08 23.14
C VAL A 167 -8.11 -14.38 22.16
N LYS A 168 -9.04 -13.44 22.00
CA LYS A 168 -10.21 -13.60 21.11
C LYS A 168 -9.84 -13.69 19.63
N ASP A 169 -8.60 -13.38 19.25
CA ASP A 169 -8.09 -13.68 17.93
C ASP A 169 -7.84 -15.17 17.86
N ILE A 170 -8.90 -15.92 17.55
CA ILE A 170 -8.74 -17.30 17.12
C ILE A 170 -7.79 -17.23 15.93
N ILE A 171 -6.65 -17.93 15.96
CA ILE A 171 -5.93 -18.30 14.75
C ILE A 171 -7.00 -18.94 13.88
N LEU A 172 -7.51 -18.18 12.91
CA LEU A 172 -8.58 -18.65 12.06
C LEU A 172 -7.98 -19.84 11.34
N SER A 173 -8.54 -21.01 11.59
CA SER A 173 -8.16 -22.19 10.83
C SER A 173 -8.41 -21.86 9.37
N TYR A 174 -7.33 -21.67 8.62
CA TYR A 174 -7.43 -21.33 7.22
C TYR A 174 -7.79 -22.58 6.45
N ASN A 175 -8.94 -22.54 5.76
CA ASN A 175 -9.33 -23.58 4.84
C ASN A 175 -9.14 -23.03 3.42
N PRO A 176 -8.36 -23.71 2.56
CA PRO A 176 -8.22 -23.28 1.18
C PRO A 176 -9.57 -23.07 0.50
N VAL A 177 -9.77 -21.88 -0.06
CA VAL A 177 -10.98 -21.47 -0.76
C VAL A 177 -11.05 -22.18 -2.10
N VAL A 178 -9.93 -22.25 -2.81
CA VAL A 178 -9.79 -22.96 -4.07
C VAL A 178 -8.92 -24.20 -3.81
N ARG A 179 -9.36 -25.34 -4.35
CA ARG A 179 -8.70 -26.64 -4.13
C ARG A 179 -7.99 -27.19 -5.36
N GLU A 180 -8.18 -26.56 -6.51
CA GLU A 180 -7.58 -26.97 -7.78
C GLU A 180 -6.91 -25.75 -8.42
N PRO A 181 -5.67 -25.89 -8.95
CA PRO A 181 -5.01 -24.82 -9.68
C PRO A 181 -5.84 -24.33 -10.88
N TYR A 182 -5.71 -23.05 -11.19
CA TYR A 182 -6.29 -22.44 -12.38
C TYR A 182 -5.18 -21.77 -13.21
N ASP A 183 -4.95 -22.31 -14.40
CA ASP A 183 -3.95 -21.78 -15.32
C ASP A 183 -4.55 -20.69 -16.21
N LYS A 184 -3.81 -19.59 -16.38
CA LYS A 184 -4.14 -18.49 -17.28
C LYS A 184 -2.87 -17.83 -17.81
N SER A 185 -2.92 -17.37 -19.06
CA SER A 185 -1.86 -16.61 -19.72
C SER A 185 -2.44 -15.40 -20.44
N GLY A 186 -1.59 -14.47 -20.84
CA GLY A 186 -1.99 -13.19 -21.44
C GLY A 186 -2.39 -12.18 -20.38
N TRP A 187 -3.40 -11.35 -20.67
CA TRP A 187 -3.85 -10.31 -19.74
C TRP A 187 -4.64 -10.91 -18.57
N VAL A 188 -4.08 -10.82 -17.37
CA VAL A 188 -4.71 -11.23 -16.11
C VAL A 188 -4.96 -10.01 -15.24
N LYS A 189 -6.09 -9.98 -14.54
CA LYS A 189 -6.51 -8.82 -13.74
C LYS A 189 -6.39 -9.09 -12.25
N GLY A 190 -5.90 -8.11 -11.49
CA GLY A 190 -5.69 -8.27 -10.06
C GLY A 190 -5.67 -6.95 -9.29
N ASP A 191 -5.33 -7.08 -8.01
CA ASP A 191 -5.22 -6.00 -7.05
C ASP A 191 -3.93 -6.18 -6.24
N VAL A 192 -3.03 -5.19 -6.32
CA VAL A 192 -1.69 -5.28 -5.72
C VAL A 192 -1.58 -4.58 -4.37
N HIS A 193 -2.67 -3.99 -3.88
CA HIS A 193 -2.67 -3.23 -2.65
C HIS A 193 -3.99 -3.41 -1.89
N LEU A 194 -4.00 -4.30 -0.90
CA LEU A 194 -5.14 -4.54 -0.02
C LEU A 194 -4.70 -5.07 1.35
N HIS A 195 -5.61 -4.98 2.32
CA HIS A 195 -5.34 -5.28 3.72
C HIS A 195 -6.30 -6.33 4.28
N SER A 196 -5.82 -7.11 5.23
CA SER A 196 -6.55 -8.15 5.92
C SER A 196 -6.62 -7.88 7.42
N TYR A 197 -7.27 -8.77 8.18
CA TYR A 197 -7.20 -8.78 9.65
C TYR A 197 -5.79 -8.86 10.21
N HIS A 198 -4.79 -9.25 9.40
CA HIS A 198 -3.41 -9.27 9.86
C HIS A 198 -2.88 -7.87 10.15
N SER A 199 -3.34 -6.79 9.50
CA SER A 199 -3.10 -5.41 9.94
C SER A 199 -4.36 -4.72 10.46
N ASP A 200 -5.05 -4.02 9.56
CA ASP A 200 -6.13 -3.09 9.83
C ASP A 200 -7.25 -3.19 8.81
N GLY A 201 -7.21 -4.22 7.95
CA GLY A 201 -8.36 -4.65 7.17
C GLY A 201 -9.42 -5.33 8.04
N GLU A 202 -10.63 -5.38 7.52
CA GLU A 202 -11.83 -5.91 8.17
C GLU A 202 -12.21 -7.31 7.64
N LEU A 203 -11.38 -7.92 6.80
CA LEU A 203 -11.62 -9.22 6.19
C LEU A 203 -10.51 -10.21 6.57
N SER A 204 -10.91 -11.45 6.85
CA SER A 204 -9.98 -12.58 6.86
C SER A 204 -9.46 -12.86 5.46
N ILE A 205 -8.36 -13.61 5.36
CA ILE A 205 -7.80 -14.00 4.06
C ILE A 205 -8.80 -14.82 3.24
N GLU A 206 -9.56 -15.71 3.90
CA GLU A 206 -10.62 -16.49 3.25
C GLU A 206 -11.71 -15.58 2.64
N GLU A 207 -12.13 -14.56 3.38
CA GLU A 207 -13.12 -13.56 2.92
C GLU A 207 -12.55 -12.70 1.80
N LEU A 208 -11.28 -12.29 1.89
CA LEU A 208 -10.59 -11.55 0.84
C LEU A 208 -10.58 -12.34 -0.47
N ILE A 209 -10.18 -13.61 -0.44
CA ILE A 209 -10.14 -14.44 -1.66
C ILE A 209 -11.54 -14.63 -2.24
N LYS A 210 -12.55 -14.96 -1.42
CA LYS A 210 -13.94 -15.07 -1.89
C LYS A 210 -14.44 -13.78 -2.53
N PHE A 211 -14.11 -12.65 -1.92
CA PHE A 211 -14.48 -11.34 -2.43
C PHE A 211 -13.75 -11.01 -3.75
N SER A 212 -12.46 -11.32 -3.86
CA SER A 212 -11.66 -11.18 -5.07
C SER A 212 -12.17 -12.04 -6.22
N ILE A 213 -12.53 -13.31 -5.95
CA ILE A 213 -13.19 -14.20 -6.92
C ILE A 213 -14.52 -13.60 -7.39
N LYS A 214 -15.33 -13.04 -6.48
CA LYS A 214 -16.60 -12.39 -6.83
C LYS A 214 -16.40 -11.13 -7.69
N ARG A 215 -15.30 -10.38 -7.48
CA ARG A 215 -14.85 -9.28 -8.36
C ARG A 215 -14.24 -9.79 -9.68
N GLY A 216 -14.04 -11.09 -9.79
CA GLY A 216 -13.44 -11.78 -10.93
C GLY A 216 -11.92 -11.64 -11.00
N LEU A 217 -11.25 -11.18 -9.96
CA LEU A 217 -9.79 -11.02 -9.95
C LEU A 217 -9.11 -12.37 -10.13
N ASP A 218 -8.11 -12.41 -11.01
CA ASP A 218 -7.26 -13.57 -11.25
C ASP A 218 -6.18 -13.70 -10.17
N PHE A 219 -5.70 -12.59 -9.60
CA PHE A 219 -4.69 -12.58 -8.55
C PHE A 219 -4.84 -11.41 -7.57
N ILE A 220 -4.26 -11.55 -6.38
CA ILE A 220 -4.08 -10.46 -5.41
C ILE A 220 -2.72 -10.54 -4.69
N PHE A 221 -2.24 -9.42 -4.16
CA PHE A 221 -1.15 -9.39 -3.18
C PHE A 221 -1.67 -9.09 -1.78
N LEU A 222 -1.20 -9.83 -0.78
CA LEU A 222 -1.40 -9.47 0.63
C LEU A 222 -0.35 -8.43 1.02
N THR A 223 -0.77 -7.20 1.27
CA THR A 223 0.14 -6.08 1.57
C THR A 223 -0.13 -5.48 2.95
N ASP A 224 -0.46 -6.32 3.93
CA ASP A 224 -0.70 -5.88 5.31
C ASP A 224 0.44 -5.01 5.85
N HIS A 225 0.08 -3.95 6.58
CA HIS A 225 1.03 -2.98 7.12
C HIS A 225 2.13 -3.66 7.96
N ASN A 226 3.38 -3.53 7.49
CA ASN A 226 4.59 -3.99 8.16
C ASN A 226 4.56 -5.47 8.59
N LYS A 227 3.88 -6.35 7.85
CA LYS A 227 3.70 -7.76 8.24
C LYS A 227 3.75 -8.72 7.06
N ILE A 228 4.14 -9.96 7.39
CA ILE A 228 4.07 -11.13 6.50
C ILE A 228 3.31 -12.30 7.11
N SER A 229 2.67 -12.10 8.27
CA SER A 229 1.98 -13.18 8.97
C SER A 229 0.84 -13.79 8.14
N GLY A 230 0.17 -12.98 7.29
CA GLY A 230 -0.88 -13.47 6.41
C GLY A 230 -0.35 -14.42 5.34
N PHE A 231 0.83 -14.13 4.77
CA PHE A 231 1.46 -14.98 3.77
C PHE A 231 1.74 -16.41 4.28
N HIS A 232 2.14 -16.57 5.54
CA HIS A 232 2.39 -17.90 6.13
C HIS A 232 1.11 -18.75 6.28
N THR A 233 -0.08 -18.15 6.16
CA THR A 233 -1.36 -18.89 6.27
C THR A 233 -1.85 -19.45 4.93
N ILE A 234 -1.27 -19.01 3.81
CA ILE A 234 -1.77 -19.29 2.45
C ILE A 234 -0.91 -20.27 1.66
N GLU A 235 0.11 -20.90 2.26
CA GLU A 235 0.99 -21.85 1.56
C GLU A 235 0.26 -23.02 0.88
N TRP A 236 -0.98 -23.31 1.32
CA TRP A 236 -1.83 -24.39 0.81
C TRP A 236 -2.97 -23.90 -0.10
N GLU A 237 -2.99 -22.62 -0.45
CA GLU A 237 -4.03 -22.03 -1.30
C GLU A 237 -3.68 -22.13 -2.79
N PHE A 238 -4.65 -22.49 -3.61
CA PHE A 238 -4.47 -22.57 -5.07
C PHE A 238 -4.94 -21.31 -5.80
N TYR A 239 -5.73 -20.46 -5.16
CA TYR A 239 -5.98 -19.11 -5.66
C TYR A 239 -4.65 -18.33 -5.75
N PRO A 240 -4.38 -17.58 -6.84
CA PRO A 240 -3.17 -16.75 -7.01
C PRO A 240 -3.08 -15.56 -6.04
N ILE A 241 -2.83 -15.86 -4.77
CA ILE A 241 -2.56 -14.89 -3.72
C ILE A 241 -1.08 -14.90 -3.38
N TYR A 242 -0.44 -13.73 -3.43
CA TYR A 242 1.01 -13.60 -3.32
C TYR A 242 1.44 -12.73 -2.15
N GLY A 243 2.66 -12.97 -1.68
CA GLY A 243 3.22 -12.27 -0.52
C GLY A 243 3.63 -10.83 -0.84
N GLY A 244 3.34 -9.92 0.07
CA GLY A 244 3.77 -8.53 0.00
C GLY A 244 3.77 -7.88 1.38
N ILE A 245 4.19 -6.62 1.42
CA ILE A 245 4.15 -5.77 2.61
C ILE A 245 3.88 -4.34 2.16
N GLU A 246 2.96 -3.63 2.80
CA GLU A 246 2.99 -2.16 2.81
C GLU A 246 3.89 -1.69 3.96
N PHE A 247 5.02 -1.11 3.60
CA PHE A 247 5.97 -0.48 4.53
C PHE A 247 5.41 0.87 4.97
N THR A 248 4.75 0.86 6.13
CA THR A 248 4.15 2.03 6.76
C THR A 248 5.22 2.77 7.56
N THR A 249 5.95 3.68 6.91
CA THR A 249 6.98 4.50 7.55
C THR A 249 6.40 5.77 8.18
N PHE A 250 7.25 6.57 8.83
CA PHE A 250 6.87 7.90 9.31
C PHE A 250 6.79 8.98 8.21
N TRP A 251 7.26 8.67 7.01
CA TRP A 251 7.52 9.66 5.94
C TRP A 251 7.03 9.20 4.56
N GLY A 252 6.15 8.22 4.49
CA GLY A 252 5.63 7.66 3.25
C GLY A 252 5.35 6.18 3.39
N HIS A 253 4.46 5.66 2.55
CA HIS A 253 4.20 4.25 2.43
C HIS A 253 4.81 3.70 1.14
N PHE A 254 5.21 2.43 1.16
CA PHE A 254 5.82 1.74 0.02
C PHE A 254 5.31 0.31 -0.03
N LEU A 255 5.08 -0.26 -1.22
CA LEU A 255 4.81 -1.69 -1.36
C LEU A 255 6.11 -2.43 -1.68
N GLY A 256 6.37 -3.50 -0.94
CA GLY A 256 7.20 -4.60 -1.40
C GLY A 256 6.28 -5.69 -1.90
N LEU A 257 6.24 -5.93 -3.21
CA LEU A 257 5.53 -7.07 -3.80
C LEU A 257 6.49 -8.24 -3.94
N GLY A 258 6.04 -9.46 -3.66
CA GLY A 258 6.87 -10.68 -3.71
C GLY A 258 7.73 -10.88 -2.45
N ILE A 259 7.24 -10.45 -1.28
CA ILE A 259 7.99 -10.51 -0.03
C ILE A 259 7.60 -11.74 0.78
N LYS A 260 8.61 -12.51 1.18
CA LYS A 260 8.47 -13.79 1.90
C LYS A 260 9.14 -13.75 3.27
N GLU A 261 10.24 -13.00 3.39
CA GLU A 261 10.92 -12.75 4.66
C GLU A 261 10.68 -11.33 5.15
N TYR A 262 10.63 -11.15 6.47
CA TYR A 262 10.34 -9.86 7.07
C TYR A 262 11.41 -8.83 6.72
N ILE A 263 10.96 -7.62 6.36
CA ILE A 263 11.84 -6.49 6.10
C ILE A 263 11.44 -5.35 7.05
N PRO A 264 12.36 -4.84 7.89
CA PRO A 264 12.09 -3.69 8.74
C PRO A 264 11.80 -2.43 7.91
N TRP A 265 10.66 -1.78 8.15
CA TRP A 265 10.24 -0.59 7.40
C TRP A 265 11.18 0.61 7.61
N ASP A 266 11.85 0.68 8.77
CA ASP A 266 12.76 1.74 9.19
C ASP A 266 14.12 1.71 8.46
N LEU A 267 14.31 0.74 7.56
CA LEU A 267 15.32 0.82 6.51
C LEU A 267 15.08 1.96 5.52
N ALA A 268 13.87 2.54 5.50
CA ALA A 268 13.58 3.80 4.86
C ALA A 268 13.39 4.93 5.88
N ASN A 269 14.21 5.98 5.78
CA ASN A 269 14.19 7.13 6.68
C ASN A 269 14.90 8.35 6.04
N PRO A 270 14.83 9.55 6.64
CA PRO A 270 15.41 10.76 6.06
C PRO A 270 16.93 10.73 5.88
N GLU A 271 17.66 9.89 6.63
CA GLU A 271 19.12 9.82 6.55
C GLU A 271 19.58 8.99 5.34
N VAL A 272 18.89 7.88 5.03
CA VAL A 272 19.29 6.94 3.97
C VAL A 272 18.33 6.91 2.78
N GLY A 273 17.23 7.66 2.83
CA GLY A 273 16.16 7.62 1.83
C GLY A 273 15.47 6.26 1.79
N ILE A 274 15.26 5.73 0.58
CA ILE A 274 14.59 4.44 0.33
C ILE A 274 15.55 3.31 -0.07
N ARG A 275 16.84 3.60 -0.24
CA ARG A 275 17.80 2.70 -0.90
C ARG A 275 17.86 1.32 -0.24
N LYS A 276 18.11 1.27 1.07
CA LYS A 276 18.27 0.01 1.80
C LYS A 276 16.99 -0.83 1.79
N LEU A 277 15.84 -0.18 1.92
CA LEU A 277 14.55 -0.84 1.86
C LEU A 277 14.31 -1.45 0.47
N SER A 278 14.51 -0.67 -0.60
CA SER A 278 14.40 -1.12 -1.99
C SER A 278 15.36 -2.27 -2.32
N GLU A 279 16.62 -2.17 -1.92
CA GLU A 279 17.62 -3.23 -2.13
C GLU A 279 17.20 -4.53 -1.42
N ARG A 280 16.65 -4.46 -0.21
CA ARG A 280 16.17 -5.65 0.50
C ARG A 280 14.95 -6.27 -0.19
N VAL A 281 14.02 -5.46 -0.69
CA VAL A 281 12.89 -5.93 -1.52
C VAL A 281 13.39 -6.63 -2.78
N ARG A 282 14.30 -6.00 -3.53
CA ARG A 282 14.89 -6.57 -4.74
C ARG A 282 15.69 -7.84 -4.46
N SER A 283 16.34 -7.96 -3.30
CA SER A 283 17.10 -9.15 -2.91
C SER A 283 16.23 -10.40 -2.74
N GLN A 284 14.93 -10.24 -2.49
CA GLN A 284 13.96 -11.34 -2.46
C GLN A 284 13.33 -11.61 -3.83
N GLY A 285 13.79 -10.93 -4.90
CA GLY A 285 13.16 -10.99 -6.21
C GLY A 285 11.81 -10.27 -6.25
N GLY A 286 11.61 -9.27 -5.39
CA GLY A 286 10.39 -8.47 -5.32
C GLY A 286 10.37 -7.26 -6.26
N VAL A 287 9.32 -6.44 -6.13
CA VAL A 287 9.16 -5.12 -6.78
C VAL A 287 8.96 -4.07 -5.68
N PHE A 288 9.75 -3.00 -5.72
CA PHE A 288 9.60 -1.87 -4.82
C PHE A 288 8.75 -0.76 -5.46
N CYS A 289 7.57 -0.52 -4.87
CA CYS A 289 6.60 0.46 -5.35
C CYS A 289 6.41 1.60 -4.35
N VAL A 290 6.36 2.84 -4.82
CA VAL A 290 5.92 3.98 -4.00
C VAL A 290 4.40 3.97 -3.91
N ALA A 291 3.84 3.82 -2.70
CA ALA A 291 2.40 3.76 -2.47
C ALA A 291 1.82 5.15 -2.28
N HIS A 292 0.66 5.41 -2.91
CA HIS A 292 -0.17 6.61 -2.81
C HIS A 292 0.54 7.91 -2.34
N PRO A 293 1.59 8.38 -3.06
CA PRO A 293 2.56 9.35 -2.51
C PRO A 293 1.97 10.73 -2.19
N TYR A 294 0.79 11.04 -2.72
CA TYR A 294 0.13 12.34 -2.60
C TYR A 294 -1.10 12.33 -1.69
N THR A 295 -1.34 11.22 -0.98
CA THR A 295 -2.38 11.10 0.06
C THR A 295 -2.30 12.24 1.06
N ILE A 296 -3.44 12.61 1.64
CA ILE A 296 -3.48 13.58 2.74
C ILE A 296 -2.50 13.17 3.85
N SER A 297 -1.68 14.10 4.35
CA SER A 297 -0.63 13.77 5.34
C SER A 297 -1.13 13.88 6.78
N ALA A 298 -0.17 13.89 7.71
CA ALA A 298 -0.37 14.28 9.09
C ALA A 298 -1.08 15.65 9.19
N PRO A 299 -2.00 15.81 10.15
CA PRO A 299 -2.30 14.86 11.20
C PRO A 299 -3.47 13.91 10.91
N VAL A 300 -4.06 13.96 9.71
CA VAL A 300 -5.19 13.13 9.30
C VAL A 300 -4.76 11.70 9.02
N CYS A 301 -3.73 11.52 8.18
CA CYS A 301 -3.13 10.22 7.86
C CYS A 301 -1.61 10.36 8.06
N PRO A 302 -1.12 10.30 9.30
CA PRO A 302 0.30 10.50 9.55
C PRO A 302 1.12 9.45 8.82
N GLY A 303 2.15 9.88 8.08
CA GLY A 303 3.05 9.00 7.33
C GLY A 303 2.55 8.54 5.96
N CYS A 304 1.31 8.82 5.56
CA CYS A 304 0.76 8.33 4.29
C CYS A 304 1.34 9.08 3.09
N ARG A 305 1.46 10.42 3.19
CA ARG A 305 2.14 11.21 2.17
C ARG A 305 3.63 10.89 2.15
N CYS A 306 4.19 10.74 0.95
CA CYS A 306 5.63 10.61 0.79
C CYS A 306 6.31 11.96 1.03
N GLU A 307 7.10 12.03 2.10
CA GLU A 307 7.92 13.16 2.54
C GLU A 307 9.42 12.88 2.41
N LEU A 308 9.80 11.62 2.10
CA LEU A 308 11.18 11.27 1.80
C LEU A 308 11.62 11.82 0.44
N TYR A 309 12.89 12.21 0.37
CA TYR A 309 13.57 12.33 -0.92
C TYR A 309 13.70 10.94 -1.56
N LEU A 310 13.26 10.82 -2.81
CA LEU A 310 13.29 9.58 -3.56
C LEU A 310 14.40 9.61 -4.61
N ASP A 311 15.39 8.72 -4.46
CA ASP A 311 16.28 8.35 -5.55
C ASP A 311 15.55 7.32 -6.43
N TYR A 312 14.99 7.80 -7.53
CA TYR A 312 14.14 7.03 -8.43
C TYR A 312 14.84 5.87 -9.14
N ASN A 313 16.18 5.78 -9.08
CA ASN A 313 16.91 4.58 -9.52
C ASN A 313 16.61 3.34 -8.63
N PHE A 314 16.10 3.58 -7.43
CA PHE A 314 15.69 2.55 -6.48
C PHE A 314 14.16 2.33 -6.46
N VAL A 315 13.43 2.86 -7.44
CA VAL A 315 11.99 2.70 -7.56
C VAL A 315 11.68 1.89 -8.82
N ASP A 316 10.96 0.77 -8.66
CA ASP A 316 10.53 -0.07 -9.78
C ASP A 316 9.15 0.36 -10.29
N ALA A 317 8.26 0.72 -9.36
CA ALA A 317 6.89 1.12 -9.66
C ALA A 317 6.40 2.28 -8.78
N MET A 318 5.31 2.93 -9.20
CA MET A 318 4.60 3.92 -8.41
C MET A 318 3.10 3.72 -8.55
N GLU A 319 2.39 3.74 -7.44
CA GLU A 319 0.94 3.76 -7.43
C GLU A 319 0.47 5.15 -7.90
N VAL A 320 0.00 5.20 -9.14
CA VAL A 320 -0.51 6.41 -9.78
C VAL A 320 -1.99 6.57 -9.52
N TRP A 321 -2.70 5.45 -9.31
CA TRP A 321 -4.13 5.43 -9.07
C TRP A 321 -4.44 4.59 -7.83
N THR A 322 -4.80 5.25 -6.74
CA THR A 322 -5.17 4.57 -5.48
C THR A 322 -6.64 4.80 -5.17
N GLY A 323 -7.39 3.72 -4.94
CA GLY A 323 -8.80 3.77 -4.57
C GLY A 323 -9.69 4.51 -5.58
N SER A 324 -10.83 5.01 -5.09
CA SER A 324 -11.85 5.66 -5.92
C SER A 324 -11.34 6.97 -6.53
N PHE A 325 -11.37 7.08 -7.86
CA PHE A 325 -10.97 8.30 -8.58
C PHE A 325 -11.75 9.54 -8.15
N GLU A 326 -13.07 9.41 -7.94
CA GLU A 326 -13.92 10.53 -7.55
C GLU A 326 -13.56 11.06 -6.16
N MET A 327 -13.24 10.17 -5.22
CA MET A 327 -12.88 10.56 -3.85
C MET A 327 -11.45 11.04 -3.72
N ARG A 328 -10.53 10.47 -4.52
CA ARG A 328 -9.07 10.66 -4.43
C ARG A 328 -8.52 11.44 -5.62
N ARG A 329 -9.36 12.23 -6.32
CA ARG A 329 -8.98 12.93 -7.56
C ARG A 329 -7.73 13.80 -7.43
N PHE A 330 -7.59 14.56 -6.34
CA PHE A 330 -6.46 15.49 -6.18
C PHE A 330 -5.12 14.76 -6.12
N GLU A 331 -5.04 13.69 -5.34
CA GLU A 331 -3.82 12.88 -5.21
C GLU A 331 -3.54 12.02 -6.44
N ILE A 332 -4.56 11.41 -7.06
CA ILE A 332 -4.38 10.58 -8.27
C ILE A 332 -3.89 11.44 -9.43
N THR A 333 -4.48 12.63 -9.62
CA THR A 333 -4.03 13.52 -10.70
C THR A 333 -2.65 14.11 -10.43
N GLU A 334 -2.28 14.34 -9.17
CA GLU A 334 -0.91 14.74 -8.81
C GLU A 334 0.10 13.60 -9.02
N ALA A 335 -0.26 12.36 -8.67
CA ALA A 335 0.55 11.18 -8.94
C ALA A 335 0.75 10.97 -10.44
N LEU A 336 -0.29 11.17 -11.25
CA LEU A 336 -0.19 11.08 -12.72
C LEU A 336 0.74 12.15 -13.29
N LYS A 337 0.68 13.41 -12.80
CA LYS A 337 1.65 14.45 -13.18
C LYS A 337 3.08 14.04 -12.84
N LYS A 338 3.30 13.54 -11.62
CA LYS A 338 4.63 13.14 -11.19
C LYS A 338 5.16 11.99 -12.03
N TRP A 339 4.33 10.99 -12.31
CA TRP A 339 4.72 9.88 -13.16
C TRP A 339 5.14 10.36 -14.56
N ARG A 340 4.38 11.26 -15.18
CA ARG A 340 4.76 11.88 -16.46
C ARG A 340 6.10 12.61 -16.38
N GLU A 341 6.34 13.37 -15.31
CA GLU A 341 7.63 14.05 -15.08
C GLU A 341 8.79 13.04 -14.99
N LEU A 342 8.59 11.92 -14.30
CA LEU A 342 9.60 10.87 -14.16
C LEU A 342 9.94 10.22 -15.50
N LEU A 343 8.92 9.88 -16.31
CA LEU A 343 9.12 9.35 -17.65
C LEU A 343 9.86 10.36 -18.55
N LYS A 344 9.50 11.65 -18.51
CA LYS A 344 10.19 12.73 -19.24
C LYS A 344 11.67 12.83 -18.86
N ASN A 345 12.00 12.55 -17.60
CA ASN A 345 13.37 12.54 -17.09
C ASN A 345 14.11 11.21 -17.36
N GLY A 346 13.53 10.31 -18.16
CA GLY A 346 14.17 9.06 -18.59
C GLY A 346 14.03 7.89 -17.62
N TYR A 347 13.30 8.05 -16.51
CA TYR A 347 13.00 6.94 -15.62
C TYR A 347 11.96 6.01 -16.26
N ARG A 348 12.13 4.70 -16.10
CA ARG A 348 11.18 3.67 -16.54
C ARG A 348 10.44 3.09 -15.35
N ILE A 349 9.71 3.94 -14.63
CA ILE A 349 8.91 3.53 -13.46
C ILE A 349 7.54 3.08 -13.94
N THR A 350 7.16 1.86 -13.59
CA THR A 350 5.85 1.31 -13.94
C THR A 350 4.77 1.99 -13.11
N ALA A 351 3.76 2.55 -13.78
CA ALA A 351 2.56 2.98 -13.10
C ALA A 351 1.72 1.76 -12.70
N LEU A 352 1.26 1.77 -11.45
CA LEU A 352 0.32 0.80 -10.89
C LEU A 352 -0.94 1.51 -10.40
N GLY A 353 -1.98 0.71 -10.20
CA GLY A 353 -3.12 1.10 -9.39
C GLY A 353 -3.30 0.11 -8.24
N GLY A 354 -4.00 0.52 -7.20
CA GLY A 354 -4.30 -0.32 -6.05
C GLY A 354 -5.60 0.11 -5.40
N SER A 355 -6.32 -0.84 -4.80
CA SER A 355 -7.55 -0.48 -4.10
C SER A 355 -7.29 0.19 -2.76
N ASP A 356 -6.20 -0.20 -2.09
CA ASP A 356 -5.91 0.15 -0.69
C ASP A 356 -7.10 -0.24 0.21
N MET A 357 -7.70 -1.39 -0.10
CA MET A 357 -8.94 -1.84 0.51
C MET A 357 -8.71 -2.30 1.94
N HIS A 358 -9.43 -1.70 2.87
CA HIS A 358 -9.51 -2.15 4.26
C HIS A 358 -10.85 -2.83 4.53
N LYS A 359 -11.90 -2.47 3.81
CA LYS A 359 -13.23 -3.10 3.91
C LYS A 359 -13.95 -3.11 2.56
N ILE A 360 -15.00 -3.91 2.45
CA ILE A 360 -15.74 -4.11 1.20
C ILE A 360 -16.27 -2.78 0.64
N GLU A 361 -16.69 -1.86 1.50
CA GLU A 361 -17.26 -0.56 1.13
C GLU A 361 -16.27 0.40 0.46
N ASP A 362 -14.96 0.15 0.60
CA ASP A 362 -13.91 0.93 -0.06
C ASP A 362 -13.89 0.66 -1.58
N ILE A 363 -14.37 -0.51 -2.01
CA ILE A 363 -14.44 -0.90 -3.42
C ILE A 363 -15.67 -0.30 -4.09
N LYS A 364 -15.47 0.85 -4.72
CA LYS A 364 -16.44 1.51 -5.61
C LYS A 364 -16.21 1.13 -7.07
N GLU A 365 -17.16 1.49 -7.93
CA GLU A 365 -17.10 1.22 -9.38
C GLU A 365 -15.88 1.85 -10.07
N ASP A 366 -15.31 2.92 -9.51
CA ASP A 366 -14.17 3.66 -10.06
C ASP A 366 -12.84 3.37 -9.36
N VAL A 367 -12.78 2.29 -8.58
CA VAL A 367 -11.53 1.76 -8.01
C VAL A 367 -10.75 1.02 -9.10
N PRO A 368 -9.43 1.23 -9.21
CA PRO A 368 -8.64 0.65 -10.29
C PRO A 368 -8.46 -0.86 -10.12
N LEU A 369 -8.31 -1.52 -11.26
CA LEU A 369 -7.84 -2.87 -11.45
C LEU A 369 -6.50 -2.80 -12.19
N VAL A 370 -5.60 -3.71 -11.84
CA VAL A 370 -4.32 -3.88 -12.53
C VAL A 370 -4.45 -5.04 -13.51
N TYR A 371 -4.24 -4.79 -14.80
CA TYR A 371 -4.07 -5.85 -15.79
C TYR A 371 -2.59 -6.02 -16.09
N ALA A 372 -2.06 -7.23 -15.91
CA ALA A 372 -0.68 -7.59 -16.20
C ALA A 372 -0.65 -8.64 -17.33
N TYR A 373 0.27 -8.50 -18.28
CA TYR A 373 0.47 -9.50 -19.33
C TYR A 373 1.48 -10.55 -18.87
N VAL A 374 1.03 -11.79 -18.71
CA VAL A 374 1.83 -12.90 -18.14
C VAL A 374 1.93 -14.09 -19.08
N GLU A 375 3.03 -14.83 -18.99
CA GLU A 375 3.20 -16.11 -19.70
C GLU A 375 2.38 -17.22 -19.02
N ASP A 376 2.26 -17.13 -17.70
CA ASP A 376 1.50 -18.01 -16.81
C ASP A 376 1.07 -17.22 -15.55
N LEU A 377 0.06 -17.73 -14.82
CA LEU A 377 -0.48 -17.08 -13.62
C LEU A 377 0.36 -17.43 -12.39
N SER A 378 1.62 -16.99 -12.39
CA SER A 378 2.57 -17.15 -11.29
C SER A 378 3.06 -15.82 -10.72
N GLU A 379 3.53 -15.86 -9.47
CA GLU A 379 4.13 -14.70 -8.78
C GLU A 379 5.26 -14.09 -9.62
N GLU A 380 6.15 -14.93 -10.13
CA GLU A 380 7.31 -14.51 -10.91
C GLU A 380 6.89 -13.80 -12.21
N SER A 381 5.92 -14.36 -12.93
CA SER A 381 5.41 -13.76 -14.17
C SER A 381 4.70 -12.43 -13.93
N ILE A 382 3.96 -12.28 -12.83
CA ILE A 382 3.32 -10.99 -12.48
C ILE A 382 4.39 -9.96 -12.10
N LEU A 383 5.35 -10.31 -11.25
CA LEU A 383 6.43 -9.40 -10.86
C LEU A 383 7.29 -9.00 -12.06
N LYS A 384 7.56 -9.93 -13.00
CA LYS A 384 8.23 -9.64 -14.27
C LYS A 384 7.42 -8.66 -15.12
N ALA A 385 6.12 -8.90 -15.29
CA ALA A 385 5.23 -8.01 -16.03
C ALA A 385 5.25 -6.58 -15.46
N ILE A 386 5.25 -6.44 -14.12
CA ILE A 386 5.36 -5.13 -13.46
C ILE A 386 6.72 -4.48 -13.73
N ARG A 387 7.85 -5.21 -13.61
CA ARG A 387 9.18 -4.64 -13.90
C ARG A 387 9.36 -4.20 -15.34
N GLU A 388 8.74 -4.92 -16.28
CA GLU A 388 8.80 -4.64 -17.71
C GLU A 388 7.75 -3.60 -18.15
N GLY A 389 6.90 -3.13 -17.23
CA GLY A 389 5.85 -2.17 -17.55
C GLY A 389 4.73 -2.75 -18.42
N ARG A 390 4.59 -4.08 -18.49
CA ARG A 390 3.53 -4.79 -19.24
C ARG A 390 2.22 -4.79 -18.48
N VAL A 391 1.79 -3.58 -18.10
CA VAL A 391 0.68 -3.34 -17.17
C VAL A 391 -0.19 -2.19 -17.67
N TYR A 392 -1.51 -2.30 -17.50
CA TYR A 392 -2.40 -1.14 -17.59
C TYR A 392 -3.38 -1.11 -16.42
N ILE A 393 -3.94 0.07 -16.18
CA ILE A 393 -4.84 0.35 -15.06
C ILE A 393 -6.21 0.73 -15.62
N THR A 394 -7.28 0.18 -15.06
CA THR A 394 -8.66 0.45 -15.53
C THR A 394 -9.67 0.33 -14.40
N THR A 395 -10.79 1.03 -14.47
CA THR A 395 -11.95 0.80 -13.58
C THR A 395 -12.82 -0.38 -14.01
N GLY A 396 -12.46 -1.06 -15.10
CA GLY A 396 -13.23 -2.18 -15.65
C GLY A 396 -13.04 -2.39 -17.14
N PRO A 397 -13.19 -1.36 -18.00
CA PRO A 397 -13.06 -1.50 -19.45
C PRO A 397 -11.71 -2.09 -19.85
N GLN A 398 -11.72 -3.14 -20.66
CA GLN A 398 -10.50 -3.65 -21.26
C GLN A 398 -10.03 -2.71 -22.36
N VAL A 399 -8.71 -2.59 -22.47
CA VAL A 399 -8.05 -1.75 -23.48
C VAL A 399 -7.01 -2.56 -24.23
N GLU A 400 -6.90 -2.28 -25.51
CA GLU A 400 -5.81 -2.77 -26.34
C GLU A 400 -4.99 -1.58 -26.81
N PHE A 401 -3.68 -1.74 -26.84
CA PHE A 401 -2.77 -0.73 -27.36
C PHE A 401 -1.59 -1.42 -28.03
N TYR A 402 -1.39 -1.12 -29.31
CA TYR A 402 -0.28 -1.62 -30.10
C TYR A 402 0.35 -0.53 -30.96
N ILE A 403 1.66 -0.61 -31.18
CA ILE A 403 2.37 0.14 -32.23
C ILE A 403 3.15 -0.87 -33.06
N ASN A 404 2.87 -0.96 -34.35
CA ASN A 404 3.49 -1.95 -35.26
C ASN A 404 3.43 -3.42 -34.75
N GLY A 405 2.41 -3.75 -33.95
CA GLY A 405 2.22 -5.09 -33.38
C GLY A 405 2.86 -5.29 -32.00
N HIS A 406 3.69 -4.37 -31.53
CA HIS A 406 4.24 -4.37 -30.18
C HIS A 406 3.23 -3.82 -29.18
N SER A 407 3.19 -4.37 -27.98
CA SER A 407 2.23 -4.02 -26.92
C SER A 407 2.86 -3.25 -25.77
N ILE A 408 2.03 -2.92 -24.78
CA ILE A 408 2.36 -2.15 -23.58
C ILE A 408 3.61 -2.72 -22.89
N GLY A 409 4.58 -1.86 -22.57
CA GLY A 409 5.86 -2.22 -21.95
C GLY A 409 6.97 -2.59 -22.96
N GLU A 410 6.63 -2.84 -24.23
CA GLU A 410 7.61 -3.23 -25.25
C GLU A 410 8.30 -2.02 -25.90
N ASN A 411 9.34 -2.30 -26.69
CA ASN A 411 10.08 -1.30 -27.46
C ASN A 411 9.79 -1.51 -28.97
N VAL A 412 9.69 -0.41 -29.70
CA VAL A 412 9.50 -0.34 -31.16
C VAL A 412 10.63 0.49 -31.77
N ASP A 413 11.16 0.06 -32.91
CA ASP A 413 12.17 0.84 -33.65
C ASP A 413 11.52 2.12 -34.22
N PHE A 414 12.05 3.28 -33.81
CA PHE A 414 11.55 4.59 -34.22
C PHE A 414 11.77 4.89 -35.72
N LYS A 415 12.62 4.12 -36.42
CA LYS A 415 12.92 4.34 -37.85
C LYS A 415 11.81 3.89 -38.78
N GLU A 416 10.86 3.10 -38.29
CA GLU A 416 9.73 2.62 -39.08
C GLU A 416 8.59 3.63 -39.14
N ASP A 417 7.69 3.42 -40.11
CA ASP A 417 6.40 4.09 -40.08
C ASP A 417 5.59 3.55 -38.89
N LEU A 418 5.18 4.43 -37.98
CA LEU A 418 4.57 4.05 -36.70
C LEU A 418 3.04 4.05 -36.82
N ILE A 419 2.45 2.86 -36.84
CA ILE A 419 0.99 2.67 -36.85
C ILE A 419 0.54 2.26 -35.46
N LEU A 420 -0.09 3.20 -34.77
CA LEU A 420 -0.77 2.97 -33.50
C LEU A 420 -2.15 2.36 -33.75
N LYS A 421 -2.50 1.32 -33.01
CA LYS A 421 -3.84 0.74 -32.93
C LYS A 421 -4.27 0.70 -31.48
N TYR A 422 -5.54 1.01 -31.24
CA TYR A 422 -6.12 0.90 -29.90
C TYR A 422 -7.56 0.45 -29.95
N SER A 423 -8.01 -0.10 -28.83
CA SER A 423 -9.42 -0.30 -28.53
C SER A 423 -9.69 -0.07 -27.04
N CYS A 424 -10.93 0.27 -26.71
CA CYS A 424 -11.47 0.37 -25.36
C CYS A 424 -12.91 -0.13 -25.41
N GLU A 425 -13.29 -1.03 -24.51
CA GLU A 425 -14.65 -1.60 -24.46
C GLU A 425 -15.73 -0.52 -24.27
N LYS A 426 -15.36 0.56 -23.56
CA LYS A 426 -16.22 1.71 -23.27
C LYS A 426 -15.88 2.88 -24.19
N GLU A 427 -16.92 3.52 -24.73
CA GLU A 427 -16.74 4.76 -25.48
C GLU A 427 -16.17 5.84 -24.57
N SER A 428 -15.09 6.49 -25.00
CA SER A 428 -14.35 7.44 -24.17
C SER A 428 -13.64 8.50 -25.02
N GLU A 429 -13.23 9.57 -24.35
CA GLU A 429 -12.23 10.49 -24.88
C GLU A 429 -10.86 9.85 -24.76
N LEU A 430 -10.24 9.51 -25.89
CA LEU A 430 -8.86 9.04 -25.94
C LEU A 430 -7.91 10.24 -25.93
N LYS A 431 -6.89 10.18 -25.09
CA LYS A 431 -5.68 11.01 -25.18
C LYS A 431 -4.49 10.13 -25.48
N ILE A 432 -3.79 10.45 -26.56
CA ILE A 432 -2.49 9.87 -26.90
C ILE A 432 -1.42 10.79 -26.32
N ILE A 433 -0.65 10.28 -25.38
CA ILE A 433 0.41 11.04 -24.72
C ILE A 433 1.75 10.61 -25.31
N TYR A 434 2.52 11.57 -25.80
CA TYR A 434 3.85 11.36 -26.37
C TYR A 434 4.87 12.20 -25.60
N ASN A 435 5.91 11.56 -25.06
CA ASN A 435 6.93 12.20 -24.23
C ASN A 435 6.33 13.09 -23.13
N GLY A 436 5.20 12.63 -22.56
CA GLY A 436 4.48 13.22 -21.44
C GLY A 436 3.62 14.45 -21.78
N ASP A 437 3.49 14.80 -23.05
CA ASP A 437 2.59 15.84 -23.54
C ASP A 437 1.43 15.24 -24.35
N GLU A 438 0.26 15.88 -24.30
CA GLU A 438 -0.91 15.46 -25.09
C GLU A 438 -0.61 15.69 -26.58
N TYR A 439 -0.52 14.60 -27.35
CA TYR A 439 -0.24 14.66 -28.78
C TYR A 439 -1.52 14.76 -29.60
N ILE A 440 -2.46 13.85 -29.33
CA ILE A 440 -3.76 13.79 -30.01
C ILE A 440 -4.84 13.52 -28.96
N LYS A 441 -5.98 14.19 -29.14
CA LYS A 441 -7.20 13.98 -28.36
C LYS A 441 -8.36 13.64 -29.29
N ILE A 442 -9.11 12.60 -28.96
CA ILE A 442 -10.17 12.04 -29.81
C ILE A 442 -11.42 11.82 -28.97
N PRO A 443 -12.50 12.59 -29.18
CA PRO A 443 -13.72 12.42 -28.42
C PRO A 443 -14.51 11.19 -28.91
N GLY A 444 -15.20 10.52 -27.98
CA GLY A 444 -16.25 9.54 -28.30
C GLY A 444 -15.77 8.37 -29.16
N THR A 445 -14.70 7.71 -28.77
CA THR A 445 -14.12 6.61 -29.54
C THR A 445 -14.05 5.31 -28.75
N LYS A 446 -14.13 4.18 -29.47
CA LYS A 446 -13.96 2.82 -28.94
C LYS A 446 -12.78 2.08 -29.54
N LYS A 447 -12.36 2.44 -30.75
CA LYS A 447 -11.23 1.82 -31.45
C LYS A 447 -10.79 2.69 -32.60
N GLY A 448 -9.54 2.55 -33.01
CA GLY A 448 -9.01 3.25 -34.17
C GLY A 448 -7.58 2.86 -34.48
N ALA A 449 -7.09 3.41 -35.58
CA ALA A 449 -5.71 3.29 -36.00
C ALA A 449 -5.20 4.66 -36.46
N PHE A 450 -3.98 5.02 -36.08
CA PHE A 450 -3.35 6.29 -36.41
C PHE A 450 -1.92 6.09 -36.88
N HIS A 451 -1.58 6.79 -37.95
CA HIS A 451 -0.19 6.96 -38.33
C HIS A 451 0.41 8.07 -37.44
N LEU A 452 1.38 7.71 -36.61
CA LEU A 452 2.04 8.62 -35.70
C LEU A 452 3.19 9.35 -36.42
N LYS A 453 3.06 10.67 -36.56
CA LYS A 453 4.12 11.52 -37.12
C LYS A 453 4.89 12.19 -35.98
N LEU A 454 5.83 11.46 -35.42
CA LEU A 454 6.64 11.86 -34.28
C LEU A 454 8.00 12.36 -34.75
N LYS A 455 8.60 13.27 -33.99
CA LYS A 455 9.87 13.92 -34.36
C LYS A 455 11.08 13.23 -33.75
N ASP A 456 10.93 12.72 -32.54
CA ASP A 456 12.01 12.19 -31.72
C ASP A 456 11.63 10.82 -31.12
N PRO A 457 12.60 9.96 -30.80
CA PRO A 457 12.37 8.78 -29.98
C PRO A 457 11.79 9.14 -28.59
N GLY A 458 11.38 8.11 -27.84
CA GLY A 458 10.86 8.31 -26.48
C GLY A 458 9.79 7.30 -26.14
N TYR A 459 8.56 7.74 -25.87
CA TYR A 459 7.48 6.83 -25.48
C TYR A 459 6.09 7.37 -25.80
N VAL A 460 5.13 6.45 -25.95
CA VAL A 460 3.71 6.74 -26.13
C VAL A 460 2.90 5.91 -25.14
N TYR A 461 1.91 6.53 -24.49
CA TYR A 461 0.92 5.81 -23.69
C TYR A 461 -0.47 6.43 -23.88
N LEU A 462 -1.52 5.69 -23.51
CA LEU A 462 -2.90 6.10 -23.72
C LEU A 462 -3.61 6.41 -22.41
N GLU A 463 -4.50 7.40 -22.45
CA GLU A 463 -5.46 7.67 -21.39
C GLU A 463 -6.88 7.69 -21.96
N PHE A 464 -7.81 7.08 -21.25
CA PHE A 464 -9.22 7.01 -21.62
C PHE A 464 -10.03 7.73 -20.55
N TRP A 465 -10.80 8.73 -20.97
CA TRP A 465 -11.55 9.63 -20.10
C TRP A 465 -13.05 9.60 -20.39
N GLU A 466 -13.86 9.65 -19.34
CA GLU A 466 -15.30 9.92 -19.39
C GLU A 466 -15.58 11.27 -18.70
N GLY A 467 -15.67 12.34 -19.50
CA GLY A 467 -15.71 13.69 -18.97
C GLY A 467 -14.44 14.03 -18.19
N LYS A 468 -14.57 14.22 -16.87
CA LYS A 468 -13.43 14.47 -15.95
C LYS A 468 -12.93 13.22 -15.22
N LYS A 469 -13.49 12.05 -15.51
CA LYS A 469 -13.13 10.78 -14.85
C LYS A 469 -12.16 10.01 -15.74
N LEU A 470 -10.98 9.70 -15.22
CA LEU A 470 -10.12 8.72 -15.85
C LEU A 470 -10.81 7.35 -15.69
N ILE A 471 -10.87 6.55 -16.76
CA ILE A 471 -11.46 5.21 -16.71
C ILE A 471 -10.43 4.12 -17.01
N ALA A 472 -9.37 4.44 -17.76
CA ALA A 472 -8.22 3.57 -17.96
C ALA A 472 -7.00 4.37 -18.42
N PHE A 473 -5.80 3.87 -18.13
CA PHE A 473 -4.57 4.33 -18.77
C PHE A 473 -3.55 3.19 -18.87
N THR A 474 -2.67 3.26 -19.87
CA THR A 474 -1.64 2.25 -20.10
C THR A 474 -0.28 2.69 -19.57
N ASN A 475 0.60 1.74 -19.26
CA ASN A 475 2.03 2.02 -19.27
C ASN A 475 2.53 2.27 -20.72
N PRO A 476 3.74 2.79 -20.91
CA PRO A 476 4.20 3.20 -22.23
C PRO A 476 4.62 2.04 -23.14
N ILE A 477 4.50 2.28 -24.44
CA ILE A 477 5.32 1.63 -25.47
C ILE A 477 6.48 2.57 -25.75
N TYR A 478 7.70 2.05 -25.70
CA TYR A 478 8.92 2.84 -25.89
C TYR A 478 9.33 2.85 -27.37
N LEU A 479 9.72 4.01 -27.87
CA LEU A 479 10.20 4.23 -29.22
C LEU A 479 11.73 4.39 -29.14
N ALA A 480 12.45 3.36 -29.56
CA ALA A 480 13.90 3.23 -29.41
C ALA A 480 14.66 3.50 -30.70
#